data_AF-A0A3P7XKU8-F1
#
_entry.id   AF-A0A3P7XKU8-F1
#
_cell.length_a   1.000
_cell.length_b   1.000
_cell.length_c   1.000
_cell.angle_alpha   90.00
_cell.angle_beta   90.00
_cell.angle_gamma   90.00
#
_symmetry.space_group_name_H-M   'P 1'
#
loop_
_entity.id
_entity.type
_entity.pdbx_description
1 polymer ?
#
loop_
_entity_poly.entity_id
_entity_poly.type
_entity_poly.pdbx_seq_one_letter_code
_entity_poly.pdbx_strand_id
1 'polypeptide(L)'
;MEDVESFTYLGSIIEEQGGSDADVKARIGKARSAFLQLKNIWNSKQLSTNIKVRTFNTNVKTVLMYGAETWRTTTTTIKRRWKWTGHILLKSSNCITRQALTWNPEEKRKRERPKKTLRREIEADMQRMNNNWKELEGIGQDRVGWGMLVSGLCSFTE
;
A
#
# COMPACT_ATOMS: atom_id res chain seq x y z
N MET A 1 -19.27 32.18 10.29
CA MET A 1 -18.68 31.04 9.56
C MET A 1 -18.86 29.85 10.46
N GLU A 2 -19.61 28.84 10.02
CA GLU A 2 -19.73 27.59 10.77
C GLU A 2 -18.50 26.75 10.45
N ASP A 3 -17.66 26.49 11.45
CA ASP A 3 -16.55 25.57 11.33
C ASP A 3 -17.10 24.14 11.21
N VAL A 4 -16.76 23.48 10.10
CA VAL A 4 -17.15 22.10 9.83
C VAL A 4 -15.96 21.20 10.12
N GLU A 5 -16.07 20.43 11.20
CA GLU A 5 -15.01 19.58 11.78
C GLU A 5 -14.47 18.52 10.79
N SER A 6 -15.32 18.01 9.89
CA SER A 6 -14.90 17.15 8.77
C SER A 6 -15.85 17.22 7.58
N PHE A 7 -15.31 17.15 6.36
CA PHE A 7 -16.12 17.13 5.14
C PHE A 7 -15.59 16.12 4.10
N THR A 8 -16.47 15.64 3.22
CA THR A 8 -16.10 14.71 2.16
C THR A 8 -15.90 15.47 0.85
N TYR A 9 -14.69 15.46 0.31
CA TYR A 9 -14.38 16.03 -1.00
C TYR A 9 -13.84 14.96 -1.94
N LEU A 10 -14.51 14.76 -3.08
CA LEU A 10 -14.16 13.74 -4.10
C LEU A 10 -13.98 12.32 -3.52
N GLY A 11 -14.72 12.00 -2.45
CA GLY A 11 -14.66 10.71 -1.78
C GLY A 11 -13.49 10.54 -0.81
N SER A 12 -12.72 11.60 -0.56
CA SER A 12 -11.73 11.71 0.52
C SER A 12 -12.33 12.47 1.71
N ILE A 13 -12.12 11.98 2.93
CA ILE A 13 -12.51 12.68 4.16
C ILE A 13 -11.38 13.66 4.53
N ILE A 14 -11.71 14.95 4.62
CA ILE A 14 -10.79 16.02 5.04
C ILE A 14 -11.23 16.48 6.42
N GLU A 15 -10.35 16.31 7.41
CA GLU A 15 -10.54 16.77 8.80
C GLU A 15 -9.80 18.09 9.02
N GLU A 16 -10.38 18.98 9.84
CA GLU A 16 -9.82 20.30 10.16
C GLU A 16 -8.41 20.20 10.78
N GLN A 17 -8.17 19.17 11.59
CA GLN A 17 -6.88 18.91 12.23
C GLN A 17 -5.80 18.36 11.26
N GLY A 18 -6.12 18.22 9.97
CA GLY A 18 -5.22 17.64 8.96
C GLY A 18 -4.97 16.14 9.16
N GLY A 19 -5.84 15.46 9.90
CA GLY A 19 -5.80 14.02 10.14
C GLY A 19 -6.20 13.23 8.90
N SER A 20 -5.42 12.19 8.56
CA SER A 20 -5.74 11.25 7.48
C SER A 20 -6.35 9.94 7.97
N ASP A 21 -6.49 9.74 9.28
CA ASP A 21 -6.85 8.42 9.85
C ASP A 21 -8.29 8.01 9.51
N ALA A 22 -9.26 8.93 9.53
CA ALA A 22 -10.63 8.61 9.10
C ALA A 22 -10.70 8.25 7.62
N ASP A 23 -10.00 8.99 6.74
CA ASP A 23 -9.95 8.66 5.31
C ASP A 23 -9.27 7.29 5.07
N VAL A 24 -8.18 7.01 5.78
CA VAL A 24 -7.50 5.70 5.76
C VAL A 24 -8.46 4.59 6.18
N LYS A 25 -9.18 4.77 7.29
CA LYS A 25 -10.13 3.78 7.82
C LYS A 25 -11.29 3.54 6.85
N ALA A 26 -11.86 4.61 6.28
CA ALA A 26 -12.92 4.52 5.29
C ALA A 26 -12.46 3.77 4.02
N ARG A 27 -11.25 4.04 3.52
CA ARG A 27 -10.69 3.34 2.35
C ARG A 27 -10.37 1.89 2.63
N ILE A 28 -9.87 1.55 3.82
CA ILE A 28 -9.68 0.15 4.22
C ILE A 28 -11.02 -0.59 4.18
N GLY A 29 -12.11 0.04 4.66
CA GLY A 29 -13.47 -0.51 4.55
C GLY A 29 -13.89 -0.77 3.10
N LYS A 30 -13.72 0.23 2.21
CA LYS A 30 -14.04 0.11 0.78
C LYS A 30 -13.21 -0.97 0.08
N ALA A 31 -11.91 -1.03 0.36
CA ALA A 31 -11.00 -2.03 -0.21
C ALA A 31 -11.36 -3.45 0.25
N ARG A 32 -11.75 -3.63 1.51
CA ARG A 32 -12.25 -4.92 2.04
C ARG A 32 -13.54 -5.34 1.33
N SER A 33 -14.48 -4.42 1.14
CA SER A 33 -15.72 -4.69 0.41
C SER A 33 -15.44 -5.12 -1.04
N ALA A 34 -14.60 -4.36 -1.76
CA ALA A 34 -14.19 -4.70 -3.12
C ALA A 34 -13.48 -6.06 -3.20
N PHE A 35 -12.63 -6.40 -2.22
CA PHE A 35 -11.98 -7.70 -2.15
C PHE A 35 -12.98 -8.84 -1.96
N LEU A 36 -13.99 -8.65 -1.09
CA LEU A 36 -15.04 -9.64 -0.84
C LEU A 36 -15.96 -9.84 -2.04
N GLN A 37 -16.27 -8.78 -2.78
CA GLN A 37 -17.08 -8.87 -4.00
C GLN A 37 -16.41 -9.76 -5.07
N LEU A 38 -15.08 -9.83 -5.08
CA LEU A 38 -14.30 -10.64 -6.02
C LEU A 38 -14.01 -12.06 -5.50
N LYS A 39 -14.74 -12.54 -4.47
CA LYS A 39 -14.55 -13.86 -3.85
C LYS A 39 -14.59 -15.03 -4.85
N ASN A 40 -15.47 -14.96 -5.83
CA ASN A 40 -15.58 -15.94 -6.92
C ASN A 40 -14.29 -16.02 -7.76
N ILE A 41 -13.63 -14.89 -8.03
CA ILE A 41 -12.36 -14.83 -8.76
C ILE A 41 -11.24 -15.47 -7.94
N TRP A 42 -11.19 -15.20 -6.64
CA TRP A 42 -10.19 -15.80 -5.75
C TRP A 42 -10.34 -17.32 -5.68
N ASN A 43 -11.57 -17.81 -5.59
CA ASN A 43 -11.91 -19.23 -5.47
C ASN A 43 -11.84 -20.00 -6.79
N SER A 44 -11.83 -19.32 -7.94
CA SER A 44 -11.78 -19.98 -9.24
C SER A 44 -10.45 -20.70 -9.46
N LYS A 45 -10.50 -21.99 -9.77
CA LYS A 45 -9.31 -22.80 -10.14
C LYS A 45 -8.90 -22.62 -11.61
N GLN A 46 -9.83 -22.15 -12.46
CA GLN A 46 -9.57 -21.95 -13.88
C GLN A 46 -8.76 -20.67 -14.16
N LEU A 47 -8.84 -19.69 -13.26
CA LEU A 47 -8.11 -18.43 -13.42
C LEU A 47 -6.67 -18.58 -12.94
N SER A 48 -5.74 -18.21 -13.82
CA SER A 48 -4.31 -18.22 -13.51
C SER A 48 -3.98 -17.21 -12.39
N THR A 49 -2.90 -17.49 -11.66
CA THR A 49 -2.40 -16.62 -10.59
C THR A 49 -2.15 -15.20 -11.08
N ASN A 50 -1.65 -15.04 -12.31
CA ASN A 50 -1.40 -13.72 -12.92
C ASN A 50 -2.69 -12.89 -13.09
N ILE A 51 -3.81 -13.52 -13.47
CA ILE A 51 -5.09 -12.83 -13.63
C ILE A 51 -5.60 -12.35 -12.26
N LYS A 52 -5.46 -13.20 -11.23
CA LYS A 52 -5.84 -12.83 -9.85
C LYS A 52 -5.00 -11.66 -9.34
N VAL A 53 -3.68 -11.70 -9.54
CA VAL A 53 -2.77 -10.61 -9.18
C VAL A 53 -3.13 -9.32 -9.92
N ARG A 54 -3.42 -9.39 -11.23
CA ARG A 54 -3.83 -8.23 -12.03
C ARG A 54 -5.15 -7.65 -11.55
N THR A 55 -6.10 -8.50 -11.20
CA THR A 55 -7.42 -8.10 -10.66
C THR A 55 -7.29 -7.41 -9.30
N PHE A 56 -6.47 -7.97 -8.41
CA PHE A 56 -6.18 -7.35 -7.11
C PHE A 56 -5.56 -5.97 -7.26
N ASN A 57 -4.52 -5.86 -8.10
CA ASN A 57 -3.82 -4.61 -8.35
C ASN A 57 -4.71 -3.54 -9.01
N THR A 58 -5.72 -3.96 -9.78
CA THR A 58 -6.58 -3.04 -10.53
C THR A 58 -7.78 -2.56 -9.71
N ASN A 59 -8.37 -3.43 -8.88
CA ASN A 59 -9.62 -3.14 -8.19
C ASN A 59 -9.46 -2.85 -6.70
N VAL A 60 -8.57 -3.57 -6.01
CA VAL A 60 -8.44 -3.46 -4.54
C VAL A 60 -7.33 -2.48 -4.18
N LYS A 61 -6.17 -2.58 -4.85
CA LYS A 61 -5.02 -1.72 -4.58
C LYS A 61 -5.26 -0.27 -4.99
N THR A 62 -6.02 -0.03 -6.06
CA THR A 62 -6.38 1.32 -6.50
C THR A 62 -7.29 2.01 -5.50
N VAL A 63 -8.33 1.33 -4.98
CA VAL A 63 -9.23 1.87 -3.96
C VAL A 63 -8.50 2.17 -2.66
N LEU A 64 -7.58 1.30 -2.25
CA LEU A 64 -6.77 1.48 -1.06
C LEU A 64 -5.80 2.68 -1.17
N MET A 65 -5.20 2.89 -2.34
CA MET A 65 -4.14 3.88 -2.58
C MET A 65 -4.64 5.18 -3.22
N TYR A 66 -5.89 5.25 -3.68
CA TYR A 66 -6.47 6.49 -4.17
C TYR A 66 -6.37 7.55 -3.05
N GLY A 67 -6.00 8.79 -3.35
CA GLY A 67 -5.86 9.84 -2.31
C GLY A 67 -4.67 9.68 -1.34
N ALA A 68 -3.93 8.57 -1.39
CA ALA A 68 -2.71 8.40 -0.58
C ALA A 68 -1.61 9.40 -0.94
N GLU A 69 -1.69 10.03 -2.13
CA GLU A 69 -0.77 11.09 -2.54
C GLU A 69 -0.98 12.40 -1.77
N THR A 70 -2.18 12.63 -1.25
CA THR A 70 -2.58 13.82 -0.47
C THR A 70 -2.58 13.57 1.04
N TRP A 71 -2.40 12.32 1.47
CA TRP A 71 -2.20 12.02 2.88
C TRP A 71 -0.84 12.54 3.32
N ARG A 72 -0.81 13.30 4.42
CA ARG A 72 0.45 13.51 5.15
C ARG A 72 1.03 12.14 5.48
N THR A 73 2.28 11.90 5.10
CA THR A 73 3.03 10.70 5.46
C THR A 73 3.32 10.77 6.95
N THR A 74 2.35 10.37 7.76
CA THR A 74 2.50 10.28 9.21
C THR A 74 3.33 9.04 9.56
N THR A 75 4.10 9.12 10.63
CA THR A 75 4.87 8.00 11.18
C THR A 75 4.00 6.75 11.39
N THR A 76 2.72 6.93 11.70
CA THR A 76 1.72 5.85 11.84
C THR A 76 1.41 5.15 10.52
N THR A 77 1.30 5.88 9.42
CA THR A 77 1.05 5.33 8.07
C THR A 77 2.25 4.55 7.58
N ILE A 78 3.48 5.06 7.81
CA ILE A 78 4.74 4.36 7.49
C ILE A 78 4.84 3.07 8.30
N LYS A 79 4.65 3.13 9.62
CA LYS A 79 4.66 1.94 10.50
C LYS A 79 3.65 0.89 10.06
N ARG A 80 2.41 1.28 9.73
CA ARG A 80 1.36 0.35 9.27
C ARG A 80 1.71 -0.28 7.91
N ARG A 81 2.18 0.53 6.95
CA ARG A 81 2.62 0.04 5.62
C ARG A 81 3.75 -0.95 5.74
N TRP A 82 4.82 -0.60 6.46
CA TRP A 82 5.97 -1.46 6.63
C TRP A 82 5.66 -2.69 7.50
N LYS A 83 4.80 -2.60 8.51
CA LYS A 83 4.32 -3.82 9.20
C LYS A 83 3.64 -4.79 8.23
N TRP A 84 2.80 -4.29 7.33
CA TRP A 84 2.16 -5.11 6.30
C TRP A 84 3.16 -5.70 5.29
N THR A 85 4.13 -4.91 4.84
CA THR A 85 5.21 -5.36 3.95
C THR A 85 6.01 -6.50 4.60
N GLY A 86 6.39 -6.36 5.88
CA GLY A 86 7.10 -7.40 6.62
C GLY A 86 6.29 -8.70 6.72
N HIS A 87 4.99 -8.60 7.06
CA HIS A 87 4.09 -9.76 7.07
C HIS A 87 3.98 -10.47 5.71
N ILE A 88 4.15 -9.77 4.59
CA ILE A 88 4.11 -10.35 3.25
C ILE A 88 5.45 -10.97 2.86
N LEU A 89 6.56 -10.31 3.19
CA LEU A 89 7.92 -10.83 2.91
C LEU A 89 8.19 -12.15 3.65
N LEU A 90 7.56 -12.36 4.81
CA LEU A 90 7.61 -13.62 5.56
C LEU A 90 6.77 -14.76 4.96
N LYS A 91 5.87 -14.50 3.99
CA LYS A 91 5.09 -15.54 3.32
C LYS A 91 5.93 -16.24 2.26
N SER A 92 5.54 -17.46 1.85
CA SER A 92 6.21 -18.17 0.76
C SER A 92 6.24 -17.35 -0.53
N SER A 93 7.31 -17.49 -1.32
CA SER A 93 7.49 -16.80 -2.61
C SER A 93 6.34 -17.06 -3.59
N ASN A 94 5.70 -18.23 -3.49
CA ASN A 94 4.57 -18.64 -4.31
C ASN A 94 3.22 -18.01 -3.87
N CYS A 95 3.19 -17.28 -2.75
CA CYS A 95 1.97 -16.65 -2.26
C CYS A 95 1.58 -15.44 -3.14
N ILE A 96 0.29 -15.37 -3.51
CA ILE A 96 -0.29 -14.30 -4.34
C ILE A 96 0.05 -12.91 -3.81
N THR A 97 0.01 -12.71 -2.50
CA THR A 97 0.31 -11.41 -1.87
C THR A 97 1.79 -11.02 -1.98
N ARG A 98 2.71 -12.01 -1.94
CA ARG A 98 4.14 -11.78 -2.11
C ARG A 98 4.48 -11.50 -3.57
N GLN A 99 3.89 -12.25 -4.50
CA GLN A 99 4.01 -11.98 -5.94
C GLN A 99 3.42 -10.62 -6.31
N ALA A 100 2.30 -10.20 -5.71
CA ALA A 100 1.71 -8.88 -5.95
C ALA A 100 2.56 -7.71 -5.43
N LEU A 101 3.38 -7.94 -4.39
CA LEU A 101 4.33 -6.96 -3.85
C LEU A 101 5.51 -6.75 -4.82
N THR A 102 6.07 -7.84 -5.33
CA THR A 102 7.20 -7.82 -6.29
C THR A 102 6.74 -7.57 -7.73
N TRP A 103 5.44 -7.58 -8.01
CA TRP A 103 4.91 -7.38 -9.35
C TRP A 103 5.24 -6.00 -9.93
N ASN A 104 6.00 -5.96 -11.02
CA ASN A 104 6.22 -4.78 -11.85
C ASN A 104 5.60 -5.03 -13.24
N PRO A 105 4.53 -4.33 -13.64
CA PRO A 105 3.99 -4.48 -14.99
C PRO A 105 4.91 -3.80 -16.01
N GLU A 106 5.46 -4.59 -16.95
CA GLU A 106 6.36 -4.19 -18.05
C GLU A 106 5.73 -3.22 -19.08
N GLU A 107 4.42 -3.00 -19.03
CA GLU A 107 3.67 -2.36 -20.12
C GLU A 107 3.72 -0.82 -20.07
N LYS A 108 3.81 -0.17 -21.25
CA LYS A 108 3.69 1.29 -21.39
C LYS A 108 2.32 1.73 -20.84
N ARG A 109 2.33 2.49 -19.75
CA ARG A 109 1.10 2.97 -19.09
C ARG A 109 0.39 4.00 -19.96
N LYS A 110 -0.94 3.91 -20.06
CA LYS A 110 -1.77 4.98 -20.66
C LYS A 110 -1.54 6.28 -19.90
N ARG A 111 -1.37 7.39 -20.64
CA ARG A 111 -1.33 8.76 -20.10
C ARG A 111 -2.63 8.96 -19.29
N GLU A 112 -2.55 9.64 -18.14
CA GLU A 112 -3.64 9.91 -17.15
C GLU A 112 -3.78 8.96 -15.95
N ARG A 113 -3.22 7.75 -15.96
CA ARG A 113 -3.31 6.86 -14.77
C ARG A 113 -2.33 7.28 -13.65
N PRO A 114 -2.73 7.25 -12.36
CA PRO A 114 -1.84 7.59 -11.25
C PRO A 114 -0.49 6.85 -11.33
N LYS A 115 0.61 7.61 -11.24
CA LYS A 115 1.97 7.10 -11.47
C LYS A 115 2.57 6.41 -10.24
N LYS A 116 2.04 6.67 -9.05
CA LYS A 116 2.50 6.06 -7.79
C LYS A 116 1.96 4.65 -7.66
N THR A 117 2.86 3.69 -7.51
CA THR A 117 2.53 2.30 -7.18
C THR A 117 3.13 2.00 -5.82
N LEU A 118 2.52 1.08 -5.07
CA LEU A 118 3.08 0.64 -3.79
C LEU A 118 4.54 0.18 -3.90
N ARG A 119 4.93 -0.46 -5.01
CA ARG A 119 6.33 -0.84 -5.26
C ARG A 119 7.23 0.39 -5.39
N ARG A 120 6.82 1.42 -6.14
CA ARG A 120 7.58 2.67 -6.30
C ARG A 120 7.65 3.50 -5.02
N GLU A 121 6.61 3.46 -4.19
CA GLU A 121 6.64 4.10 -2.88
C GLU A 121 7.59 3.39 -1.94
N ILE A 122 7.55 2.05 -1.89
CA ILE A 122 8.50 1.27 -1.11
C ILE A 122 9.93 1.48 -1.64
N GLU A 123 10.12 1.49 -2.96
CA GLU A 123 11.42 1.75 -3.58
C GLU A 123 11.94 3.16 -3.29
N ALA A 124 11.07 4.18 -3.29
CA ALA A 124 11.44 5.54 -2.91
C ALA A 124 11.80 5.65 -1.41
N ASP A 125 11.03 5.00 -0.53
CA ASP A 125 11.37 4.90 0.89
C ASP A 125 12.74 4.21 1.08
N MET A 126 12.99 3.13 0.35
CA MET A 126 14.23 2.37 0.43
C MET A 126 15.44 3.14 -0.10
N GLN A 127 15.27 3.89 -1.18
CA GLN A 127 16.30 4.78 -1.71
C GLN A 127 16.68 5.86 -0.68
N ARG A 128 15.73 6.36 0.13
CA ARG A 128 16.03 7.28 1.25
C ARG A 128 16.87 6.62 2.34
N MET A 129 16.69 5.31 2.54
CA MET A 129 17.47 4.52 3.50
C MET A 129 18.77 3.95 2.90
N ASN A 130 19.10 4.29 1.65
CA ASN A 130 20.23 3.74 0.90
C ASN A 130 20.22 2.18 0.83
N ASN A 131 19.04 1.57 0.73
CA ASN A 131 18.87 0.12 0.66
C ASN A 131 18.27 -0.31 -0.69
N ASN A 132 18.64 -1.51 -1.16
CA ASN A 132 18.09 -2.12 -2.37
C ASN A 132 17.08 -3.25 -2.09
N TRP A 133 16.30 -3.66 -3.09
CA TRP A 133 15.25 -4.68 -2.94
C TRP A 133 15.77 -6.03 -2.42
N LYS A 134 17.00 -6.42 -2.80
CA LYS A 134 17.61 -7.67 -2.33
C LYS A 134 17.97 -7.59 -0.84
N GLU A 135 18.51 -6.47 -0.40
CA GLU A 135 18.79 -6.20 1.02
C GLU A 135 17.52 -6.19 1.85
N LEU A 136 16.42 -5.64 1.32
CA LEU A 136 15.14 -5.67 2.03
C LEU A 136 14.59 -7.07 2.22
N GLU A 137 14.75 -7.97 1.25
CA GLU A 137 14.34 -9.37 1.43
C GLU A 137 15.14 -10.06 2.54
N GLY A 138 16.41 -9.69 2.73
CA GLY A 138 17.24 -10.13 3.85
C GLY A 138 16.83 -9.49 5.19
N ILE A 139 16.66 -8.17 5.23
CA ILE A 139 16.23 -7.42 6.42
C ILE A 139 14.81 -7.84 6.85
N GLY A 140 13.96 -8.27 5.92
CA GLY A 140 12.63 -8.81 6.19
C GLY A 140 12.63 -10.05 7.08
N GLN A 141 13.74 -10.78 7.14
CA GLN A 141 13.89 -11.95 8.02
C GLN A 141 14.48 -11.57 9.39
N ASP A 142 15.25 -10.47 9.47
CA ASP A 142 15.79 -9.95 10.72
C ASP A 142 14.82 -8.98 11.41
N ARG A 143 14.27 -9.41 12.55
CA ARG A 143 13.34 -8.58 13.32
C ARG A 143 13.96 -7.28 13.82
N VAL A 144 15.25 -7.28 14.15
CA VAL A 144 15.95 -6.09 14.69
C VAL A 144 16.27 -5.13 13.56
N GLY A 145 16.87 -5.62 12.46
CA GLY A 145 17.08 -4.87 11.23
C GLY A 145 15.80 -4.26 10.66
N TRP A 146 14.68 -5.00 10.68
CA TRP A 146 13.38 -4.49 10.29
C TRP A 146 12.92 -3.32 11.18
N GLY A 147 13.11 -3.44 12.49
CA GLY A 147 12.79 -2.39 13.46
C GLY A 147 13.59 -1.11 13.23
N MET A 148 14.89 -1.24 12.94
CA MET A 148 15.76 -0.10 12.62
C MET A 148 15.36 0.60 11.33
N LEU A 149 15.06 -0.18 10.27
CA LEU A 149 14.61 0.36 8.98
C LEU A 149 13.30 1.16 9.13
N VAL A 150 12.32 0.61 9.83
CA VAL A 150 11.02 1.29 10.04
C VAL A 150 11.18 2.53 10.92
N SER A 151 12.05 2.48 11.93
CA SER A 151 12.30 3.63 12.82
C SER A 151 13.00 4.76 12.06
N GLY A 152 14.05 4.46 11.28
CA GLY A 152 14.74 5.44 10.45
C GLY A 152 13.80 6.12 9.44
N LEU A 153 12.92 5.36 8.80
CA LEU A 153 11.90 5.92 7.90
C LEU A 153 10.91 6.85 8.59
N CYS A 154 10.58 6.60 9.86
CA CYS A 154 9.72 7.48 10.63
C CYS A 154 10.41 8.80 10.99
N SER A 155 11.72 8.77 11.25
CA SER A 155 12.52 9.96 11.57
C SER A 155 12.61 10.97 10.43
N PHE A 156 12.46 10.55 9.17
CA PHE A 156 12.39 11.45 8.00
C PHE A 156 11.04 12.15 7.82
N THR A 157 10.06 11.83 8.66
CA THR A 157 8.70 12.36 8.59
C THR A 157 8.27 13.15 9.83
N GLU A 158 9.19 13.30 10.79
CA GLU A 158 9.07 14.23 11.94
C GLU A 158 9.52 15.64 11.57
#